data_AF-A0A1W9SFM0-F1
#
_entry.id   AF-A0A1W9SFM0-F1
#
_cell.length_a   1.000
_cell.length_b   1.000
_cell.length_c   1.000
_cell.angle_alpha   90.00
_cell.angle_beta   90.00
_cell.angle_gamma   90.00
#
_symmetry.space_group_name_H-M   'P 1'
#
loop_
_entity.id
_entity.type
_entity.pdbx_description
1 polymer ?
#
loop_
_entity_poly.entity_id
_entity_poly.type
_entity_poly.pdbx_seq_one_letter_code
_entity_poly.pdbx_strand_id
1 'polypeptide(L)'
;MTLSDYKFTNYFMKEIIRKRPYIKNEWCIRIIENPLKIERQEFNRYRFWGRIKKFDDKISRVITLEDKKTIHNVFPDRSYKNEN
;
A
#
# COMPACT_ATOMS: atom_id res chain seq x y z
N MET A 1 -14.28 9.10 -3.87
CA MET A 1 -14.28 8.54 -2.51
C MET A 1 -13.45 9.46 -1.64
N THR A 2 -14.00 9.95 -0.53
CA THR A 2 -13.30 10.81 0.43
C THR A 2 -12.29 9.97 1.23
N LEU A 3 -11.16 10.56 1.64
CA LEU A 3 -10.15 9.95 2.53
C LEU A 3 -10.73 9.31 3.82
N SER A 4 -11.99 9.62 4.16
CA SER A 4 -12.71 9.20 5.37
C SER A 4 -12.87 7.69 5.56
N ASP A 5 -12.78 6.89 4.49
CA ASP A 5 -13.07 5.46 4.54
C ASP A 5 -11.85 4.59 4.90
N TYR A 6 -10.65 5.14 4.83
CA TYR A 6 -9.41 4.40 5.05
C TYR A 6 -8.88 4.61 6.46
N LYS A 7 -8.41 3.52 7.07
CA LYS A 7 -7.82 3.53 8.41
C LYS A 7 -6.37 3.10 8.35
N PHE A 8 -5.60 3.46 9.37
CA PHE A 8 -4.20 3.09 9.51
C PHE A 8 -3.98 2.42 10.85
N THR A 9 -3.29 1.28 10.85
CA THR A 9 -2.96 0.59 12.11
C THR A 9 -1.93 1.39 12.93
N ASN A 10 -1.90 1.18 14.25
CA ASN A 10 -0.85 1.73 15.11
C ASN A 10 0.56 1.33 14.65
N TYR A 11 0.72 0.11 14.15
CA TYR A 11 1.97 -0.35 13.56
C TYR A 11 2.36 0.51 12.35
N PHE A 12 1.43 0.76 11.43
CA PHE A 12 1.67 1.62 10.28
C PHE A 12 2.16 3.02 10.70
N MET A 13 1.47 3.64 11.65
CA MET A 13 1.79 5.00 12.09
C MET A 13 3.14 5.06 12.83
N LYS A 14 3.41 4.12 13.75
CA LYS A 14 4.60 4.15 14.61
C LYS A 14 5.86 3.57 13.97
N GLU A 15 5.72 2.62 13.07
CA GLU A 15 6.86 1.93 12.45
C GLU A 15 7.07 2.33 10.99
N ILE A 16 6.00 2.40 10.18
CA ILE A 16 6.16 2.61 8.74
C ILE A 16 6.37 4.08 8.43
N ILE A 17 5.47 4.96 8.88
CA ILE A 17 5.61 6.41 8.64
C ILE A 17 6.84 6.97 9.35
N ARG A 18 7.13 6.53 10.58
CA ARG A 18 8.34 6.94 11.29
C ARG A 18 9.64 6.61 10.54
N LYS A 19 9.75 5.41 9.95
CA LYS A 19 10.94 4.97 9.20
C LYS A 19 10.96 5.46 7.75
N ARG A 20 9.80 5.80 7.18
CA ARG A 20 9.61 6.22 5.79
C ARG A 20 8.69 7.45 5.72
N PRO A 21 9.13 8.60 6.26
CA PRO A 21 8.30 9.80 6.38
C PRO A 21 7.90 10.40 5.03
N TYR A 22 8.55 10.00 3.94
CA TYR A 22 8.19 10.39 2.58
C TYR A 22 6.92 9.72 2.06
N ILE A 23 6.45 8.65 2.70
CA ILE A 23 5.25 7.92 2.27
C ILE A 23 4.01 8.74 2.61
N LYS A 24 3.18 9.00 1.60
CA LYS A 24 1.91 9.70 1.76
C LYS A 24 0.75 8.72 1.82
N ASN A 25 -0.17 8.95 2.74
CA ASN A 25 -1.41 8.19 2.89
C ASN A 25 -2.20 8.11 1.57
N GLU A 26 -2.27 9.23 0.84
CA GLU A 26 -2.91 9.35 -0.48
C GLU A 26 -2.35 8.36 -1.50
N TRP A 27 -1.04 8.06 -1.45
CA TRP A 27 -0.44 7.09 -2.36
C TRP A 27 -0.88 5.67 -2.04
N CYS A 28 -0.92 5.32 -0.76
CA CYS A 28 -1.41 4.01 -0.33
C CYS A 28 -2.86 3.80 -0.76
N ILE A 29 -3.70 4.82 -0.54
CA ILE A 29 -5.13 4.78 -0.92
C ILE A 29 -5.27 4.62 -2.43
N ARG A 30 -4.55 5.43 -3.22
CA ARG A 30 -4.59 5.34 -4.68
C ARG A 30 -4.21 3.96 -5.21
N ILE A 31 -3.21 3.31 -4.59
CA ILE A 31 -2.82 1.93 -4.94
C ILE A 31 -3.94 0.94 -4.63
N ILE A 32 -4.67 1.10 -3.52
CA ILE A 32 -5.80 0.22 -3.18
C ILE A 32 -6.98 0.46 -4.13
N GLU A 33 -7.26 1.71 -4.48
CA GLU A 33 -8.38 2.06 -5.38
C GLU A 33 -8.10 1.69 -6.85
N ASN A 34 -6.83 1.74 -7.28
CA ASN A 34 -6.42 1.45 -8.66
C ASN A 34 -5.21 0.51 -8.69
N PRO A 35 -5.36 -0.75 -8.23
CA PRO A 35 -4.25 -1.69 -8.15
C PRO A 35 -3.94 -2.29 -9.52
N LEU A 36 -2.65 -2.53 -9.76
CA LEU A 36 -2.15 -3.34 -10.88
C LEU A 36 -2.38 -4.83 -10.63
N LYS A 37 -2.28 -5.25 -9.37
CA LYS A 37 -2.51 -6.62 -8.94
C LYS A 37 -3.10 -6.61 -7.53
N ILE A 38 -3.97 -7.57 -7.25
CA ILE A 38 -4.46 -7.87 -5.90
C ILE A 38 -4.16 -9.33 -5.60
N GLU A 39 -3.72 -9.62 -4.38
CA GLU A 39 -3.47 -10.99 -3.91
C GLU A 39 -3.94 -11.12 -2.46
N ARG A 40 -4.67 -12.19 -2.17
CA ARG A 40 -5.00 -12.57 -0.78
C ARG A 40 -3.83 -13.36 -0.21
N GLN A 41 -3.38 -12.98 0.98
CA GLN A 41 -2.36 -13.70 1.74
C GLN A 41 -3.02 -14.51 2.87
N GLU A 42 -2.36 -15.58 3.33
CA GLU A 42 -2.69 -16.24 4.59
C GLU A 42 -2.79 -15.22 5.75
N PHE A 43 -3.61 -15.52 6.76
CA PHE A 43 -3.89 -14.64 7.92
C PHE A 43 -4.70 -13.36 7.62
N ASN A 44 -5.67 -13.43 6.70
CA ASN A 44 -6.65 -12.36 6.44
C ASN A 44 -6.03 -11.01 6.04
N ARG A 45 -5.00 -11.05 5.21
CA ARG A 45 -4.37 -9.85 4.62
C ARG A 45 -4.56 -9.81 3.12
N TYR A 46 -4.60 -8.59 2.58
CA TYR A 46 -4.58 -8.36 1.14
C TYR A 46 -3.38 -7.52 0.75
N ARG A 47 -2.80 -7.86 -0.41
CA ARG A 47 -1.69 -7.14 -1.02
C ARG A 47 -2.20 -6.45 -2.29
N PHE A 48 -1.89 -5.18 -2.41
CA PHE A 48 -2.22 -4.34 -3.56
C PHE A 48 -0.92 -3.80 -4.14
N TRP A 49 -0.69 -4.00 -5.44
CA TRP A 49 0.45 -3.44 -6.14
C TRP A 49 0.00 -2.21 -6.92
N GLY A 50 0.82 -1.17 -6.94
CA GLY A 50 0.54 0.00 -7.78
C GLY A 50 1.75 0.90 -7.92
N ARG A 51 1.75 1.72 -8.98
CA ARG A 51 2.82 2.67 -9.27
C ARG A 51 2.58 3.98 -8.54
N ILE A 52 3.66 4.54 -8.01
CA ILE A 52 3.68 5.90 -7.48
C ILE A 52 4.48 6.75 -8.48
N LYS A 53 3.78 7.52 -9.34
CA LYS A 53 4.42 8.34 -10.40
C LYS A 53 5.52 9.28 -9.89
N LYS A 54 5.42 9.77 -8.65
CA LYS A 54 6.45 10.64 -8.04
C LYS A 54 7.71 9.90 -7.57
N PHE A 55 7.75 8.58 -7.69
CA PHE A 55 8.81 7.72 -7.15
C PHE A 55 9.50 6.91 -8.26
N ASP A 56 9.83 7.56 -9.38
CA ASP A 56 10.55 6.92 -10.50
C ASP A 56 9.79 5.70 -11.06
N ASP A 57 8.45 5.82 -11.10
CA ASP A 57 7.50 4.75 -11.45
C ASP A 57 7.69 3.41 -10.71
N LYS A 58 8.33 3.44 -9.54
CA LYS A 58 8.53 2.25 -8.72
C LYS A 58 7.19 1.67 -8.29
N ILE A 59 7.07 0.36 -8.46
CA ILE A 59 5.96 -0.42 -7.94
C ILE A 59 6.08 -0.46 -6.42
N SER A 60 5.00 -0.12 -5.74
CA SER A 60 4.86 -0.31 -4.30
C SER A 60 3.79 -1.33 -4.01
N ARG A 61 3.96 -2.05 -2.91
CA ARG A 61 2.98 -2.98 -2.37
C ARG A 61 2.40 -2.42 -1.09
N VAL A 62 1.09 -2.30 -1.05
CA VAL A 62 0.30 -1.90 0.13
C VAL A 62 -0.35 -3.15 0.70
N ILE A 63 -0.25 -3.32 2.02
CA ILE A 63 -0.89 -4.42 2.74
C ILE A 63 -2.02 -3.85 3.60
N THR A 64 -3.21 -4.42 3.44
CA THR A 64 -4.36 -4.15 4.29
C THR A 64 -4.70 -5.36 5.16
N LEU A 65 -5.54 -5.14 6.16
CA LEU A 65 -6.29 -6.21 6.84
C LEU A 65 -7.45 -6.70 5.95
N GLU A 66 -8.30 -7.55 6.52
CA GLU A 66 -9.36 -8.28 5.83
C GLU A 66 -10.39 -7.37 5.16
N ASP A 67 -10.66 -6.21 5.77
CA ASP A 67 -11.61 -5.20 5.30
C ASP A 67 -11.17 -4.45 4.03
N LYS A 68 -9.95 -4.68 3.54
CA LYS A 68 -9.34 -4.00 2.39
C LYS A 68 -9.23 -2.47 2.53
N LYS A 69 -9.49 -1.93 3.73
CA LYS A 69 -9.53 -0.49 4.02
C LYS A 69 -8.58 -0.08 5.15
N THR A 70 -8.27 -0.99 6.07
CA THR A 70 -7.32 -0.76 7.16
C THR A 70 -5.90 -1.08 6.70
N ILE A 71 -5.12 -0.04 6.46
CA ILE A 71 -3.75 -0.11 5.94
C ILE A 71 -2.79 -0.49 7.08
N HIS A 72 -2.07 -1.59 6.86
CA HIS A 72 -1.14 -2.16 7.82
C HIS A 72 0.32 -1.88 7.45
N ASN A 73 0.68 -1.97 6.17
CA ASN A 73 2.06 -1.77 5.72
C ASN A 73 2.14 -1.26 4.28
N VAL A 74 3.27 -0.65 3.93
CA VAL A 74 3.60 -0.26 2.56
C VAL A 74 5.12 -0.25 2.37
N PHE A 75 5.57 -0.78 1.24
CA PHE A 75 6.98 -0.78 0.87
C PHE A 75 7.18 -0.87 -0.65
N PRO A 76 8.29 -0.34 -1.18
CA PRO A 76 8.66 -0.55 -2.58
C PRO A 76 8.84 -2.04 -2.87
N ASP A 77 8.24 -2.53 -3.94
CA ASP A 77 8.42 -3.90 -4.39
C ASP A 77 9.61 -3.98 -5.35
N ARG A 78 10.75 -4.45 -4.85
CA ARG A 78 11.99 -4.60 -5.63
C ARG A 78 12.00 -5.85 -6.52
N SER A 79 11.07 -6.76 -6.29
CA SER A 79 10.94 -8.04 -7.01
C SER A 79 9.91 -8.00 -8.15
N TYR A 80 9.14 -6.91 -8.25
CA TYR A 80 8.21 -6.74 -9.36
C TYR A 80 9.00 -6.50 -10.64
N LYS A 81 9.28 -7.58 -11.37
CA LYS A 81 9.75 -7.50 -12.75
C LYS A 81 8.61 -6.90 -13.54
N ASN A 82 8.84 -5.75 -14.18
CA ASN A 82 7.98 -5.31 -15.27
C ASN A 82 7.97 -6.47 -16.27
N GLU A 83 6.83 -7.14 -16.42
CA GLU A 83 6.61 -7.94 -17.63
C GLU A 83 6.60 -6.92 -18.77
N ASN A 84 7.66 -6.93 -19.57
CA ASN A 84 7.68 -6.31 -20.89
C ASN A 84 6.79 -7.11 -21.83
#